data_AF-A0A0G2FQS4-F1
#
_entry.id   AF-A0A0G2FQS4-F1
#
_cell.length_a   1.000
_cell.length_b   1.000
_cell.length_c   1.000
_cell.angle_alpha   90.00
_cell.angle_beta   90.00
_cell.angle_gamma   90.00
#
_symmetry.space_group_name_H-M   'P 1'
#
loop_
_entity.id
_entity.type
_entity.pdbx_description
1 polymer ?
#
loop_
_entity_poly.entity_id
_entity_poly.type
_entity_poly.pdbx_seq_one_letter_code
_entity_poly.pdbx_strand_id
1 'polypeptide(L)'
;MVNTLANHGYLPRDGLAITLQDLLTGFTDGINLDPSATLLVGTKALETSTTGDNSSFNLDDLSRHGIIEHDGSLSRADIYFGDNHSFNSTIWETVASYFTEDTIDVKTAARARAARLADAAKENPEFNLTSSGVNFSLIESALYLSVFNNGSSATAVTEWVKVMFQHERLPFEEGFTRPESIVSTAGILAKQAEVAAASIGA
;
A
#
# COMPACT_ATOMS: atom_id res chain seq x y z
N MET A 1 -2.19 4.02 2.62
CA MET A 1 -2.76 3.55 3.91
C MET A 1 -2.26 4.37 5.10
N VAL A 2 -0.96 4.55 5.34
CA VAL A 2 -0.51 5.33 6.51
C VAL A 2 -1.01 6.78 6.50
N ASN A 3 -0.95 7.47 5.35
CA ASN A 3 -1.56 8.81 5.18
C ASN A 3 -3.06 8.76 5.45
N THR A 4 -3.73 7.72 4.98
CA THR A 4 -5.16 7.46 5.25
C THR A 4 -5.45 7.39 6.74
N LEU A 5 -4.67 6.61 7.50
CA LEU A 5 -4.88 6.47 8.93
C LEU A 5 -4.55 7.77 9.70
N ALA A 6 -3.53 8.51 9.29
CA ALA A 6 -3.22 9.83 9.84
C ALA A 6 -4.34 10.85 9.56
N ASN A 7 -4.86 10.91 8.33
CA ASN A 7 -5.98 11.79 7.95
C ASN A 7 -7.26 11.52 8.74
N HIS A 8 -7.45 10.28 9.22
CA HIS A 8 -8.54 9.90 10.09
C HIS A 8 -8.23 10.05 11.59
N GLY A 9 -6.98 10.33 11.97
CA GLY A 9 -6.55 10.45 13.36
C GLY A 9 -6.35 9.11 14.07
N TYR A 10 -6.23 8.01 13.33
CA TYR A 10 -5.76 6.72 13.86
C TYR A 10 -4.25 6.71 14.09
N LEU A 11 -3.52 7.57 13.36
CA LEU A 11 -2.12 7.92 13.61
C LEU A 11 -2.04 9.43 13.94
N PRO A 12 -0.92 9.91 14.52
CA PRO A 12 -0.66 11.35 14.67
C PRO A 12 -0.94 12.12 13.37
N ARG A 13 -1.85 13.10 13.45
CA ARG A 13 -2.36 13.84 12.28
C ARG A 13 -1.31 14.72 11.60
N ASP A 14 -0.30 15.13 12.35
CA ASP A 14 0.85 15.86 11.85
C ASP A 14 1.88 14.95 11.17
N GLY A 15 1.73 13.62 11.27
CA GLY A 15 2.63 12.65 10.68
C GLY A 15 4.00 12.58 11.35
N LEU A 16 4.15 13.15 12.56
CA LEU A 16 5.43 13.28 13.24
C LEU A 16 5.57 12.28 14.39
N ALA A 17 6.81 11.83 14.62
CA ALA A 17 7.19 10.99 15.76
C ALA A 17 6.27 9.77 16.00
N ILE A 18 5.87 9.10 14.92
CA ILE A 18 5.01 7.92 14.97
C ILE A 18 5.82 6.74 15.50
N THR A 19 5.36 6.14 16.60
CA THR A 19 5.98 4.97 17.19
C THR A 19 5.43 3.68 16.58
N LEU A 20 6.12 2.56 16.81
CA LEU A 20 5.59 1.24 16.46
C LEU A 20 4.27 0.94 17.19
N GLN A 21 4.09 1.44 18.42
CA GLN A 21 2.83 1.26 19.16
C GLN A 21 1.69 2.04 18.50
N ASP A 22 1.94 3.26 18.02
CA ASP A 22 0.95 4.05 17.26
C ASP A 22 0.54 3.32 15.99
N LEU A 23 1.50 2.73 15.26
CA LEU A 23 1.19 1.88 14.11
C LEU A 23 0.30 0.70 14.50
N LEU A 24 0.66 -0.06 15.53
CA LEU A 24 -0.10 -1.23 15.97
C LEU A 24 -1.54 -0.85 16.31
N THR A 25 -1.72 0.17 17.15
CA THR A 25 -3.05 0.66 17.54
C THR A 25 -3.81 1.22 16.33
N GLY A 26 -3.20 2.09 15.53
CA GLY A 26 -3.88 2.76 14.41
C GLY A 26 -4.32 1.80 13.30
N PHE A 27 -3.49 0.79 12.97
CA PHE A 27 -3.85 -0.23 11.99
C PHE A 27 -4.90 -1.21 12.51
N THR A 28 -4.81 -1.63 13.77
CA THR A 28 -5.84 -2.47 14.39
C THR A 28 -7.17 -1.71 14.47
N ASP A 29 -7.18 -0.47 14.94
CA ASP A 29 -8.41 0.30 15.13
C ASP A 29 -9.01 0.78 13.81
N GLY A 30 -8.19 1.16 12.83
CA GLY A 30 -8.67 1.68 11.55
C GLY A 30 -9.17 0.60 10.59
N ILE A 31 -8.45 -0.54 10.49
CA ILE A 31 -8.72 -1.55 9.45
C ILE A 31 -8.66 -3.01 9.93
N ASN A 32 -8.64 -3.24 11.25
CA ASN A 32 -8.58 -4.59 11.85
C ASN A 32 -7.38 -5.43 11.37
N LEU A 33 -6.26 -4.77 11.07
CA LEU A 33 -5.04 -5.46 10.66
C LEU A 33 -4.44 -6.22 11.84
N ASP A 34 -4.04 -7.46 11.59
CA ASP A 34 -3.30 -8.29 12.53
C ASP A 34 -2.01 -7.56 12.99
N PRO A 35 -1.81 -7.39 14.31
CA PRO A 35 -0.61 -6.75 14.86
C PRO A 35 0.70 -7.32 14.32
N SER A 36 0.75 -8.62 13.99
CA SER A 36 1.95 -9.25 13.44
C SER A 36 2.30 -8.77 12.02
N ALA A 37 1.31 -8.41 11.19
CA ALA A 37 1.54 -7.82 9.88
C ALA A 37 2.09 -6.40 10.03
N THR A 38 1.50 -5.61 10.93
CA THR A 38 1.98 -4.26 11.24
C THR A 38 3.40 -4.29 11.78
N LEU A 39 3.74 -5.24 12.66
CA LEU A 39 5.09 -5.38 13.21
C LEU A 39 6.15 -5.63 12.12
N LEU A 40 5.83 -6.45 11.12
CA LEU A 40 6.76 -6.78 10.04
C LEU A 40 7.17 -5.53 9.23
N VAL A 41 6.21 -4.71 8.82
CA VAL A 41 6.46 -3.51 8.02
C VAL A 41 6.88 -2.32 8.90
N GLY A 42 6.31 -2.19 10.10
CA GLY A 42 6.63 -1.14 11.05
C GLY A 42 8.08 -1.20 11.56
N THR A 43 8.64 -2.41 11.73
CA THR A 43 10.07 -2.55 12.07
C THR A 43 10.96 -2.02 10.94
N LYS A 44 10.55 -2.19 9.67
CA LYS A 44 11.26 -1.64 8.51
C LYS A 44 11.11 -0.12 8.41
N ALA A 45 9.96 0.43 8.78
CA ALA A 45 9.75 1.87 8.85
C ALA A 45 10.71 2.55 9.84
N LEU A 46 11.01 1.92 10.98
CA LEU A 46 11.96 2.49 11.94
C LEU A 46 13.39 2.62 11.38
N GLU A 47 13.76 1.83 10.37
CA GLU A 47 15.07 1.94 9.69
C GLU A 47 15.20 3.24 8.87
N THR A 48 14.09 3.95 8.61
CA THR A 48 14.09 5.22 7.86
C THR A 48 14.17 6.46 8.76
N SER A 49 14.02 6.29 10.08
CA SER A 49 13.85 7.38 11.04
C SER A 49 14.88 8.51 10.93
N THR A 50 14.38 9.74 10.92
CA THR A 50 15.18 10.97 11.05
C THR A 50 14.92 11.73 12.35
N THR A 51 14.11 11.18 13.26
CA THR A 51 13.64 11.86 14.48
C THR A 51 14.74 12.03 15.54
N GLY A 52 15.85 11.28 15.41
CA GLY A 52 16.87 11.14 16.45
C GLY A 52 16.50 10.13 17.54
N ASP A 53 15.34 9.49 17.43
CA ASP A 53 14.86 8.42 18.29
C ASP A 53 14.54 7.18 17.44
N ASN A 54 15.32 6.10 17.64
CA ASN A 54 15.18 4.86 16.88
C ASN A 54 13.85 4.10 17.16
N SER A 55 13.00 4.62 18.04
CA SER A 55 11.67 4.06 18.33
C SER A 55 10.51 4.80 17.64
N SER A 56 10.80 5.87 16.88
CA SER A 56 9.82 6.62 16.12
C SER A 56 10.32 7.03 14.74
N PHE A 57 9.41 7.37 13.83
CA PHE A 57 9.72 7.91 12.51
C PHE A 57 8.67 8.98 12.12
N ASN A 58 8.99 9.86 11.19
CA ASN A 58 8.01 10.74 10.56
C ASN A 58 7.46 10.07 9.29
N LEU A 59 6.21 10.31 8.90
CA LEU A 59 5.65 9.72 7.66
C LEU A 59 6.51 10.02 6.43
N ASP A 60 7.07 11.24 6.35
CA ASP A 60 7.96 11.64 5.26
C ASP A 60 9.25 10.80 5.20
N ASP A 61 9.70 10.23 6.32
CA ASP A 61 10.88 9.35 6.36
C ASP A 61 10.66 8.10 5.51
N LEU A 62 9.40 7.66 5.34
CA LEU A 62 9.07 6.48 4.54
C LEU A 62 9.38 6.66 3.05
N SER A 63 9.57 7.89 2.58
CA SER A 63 9.97 8.20 1.20
C SER A 63 11.45 7.90 0.92
N ARG A 64 12.22 7.47 1.93
CA ARG A 64 13.61 7.04 1.73
C ARG A 64 13.69 5.82 0.82
N HIS A 65 14.20 6.05 -0.39
CA HIS A 65 14.31 5.03 -1.42
C HIS A 65 15.15 3.82 -1.01
N GLY A 66 14.66 2.62 -1.35
CA GLY A 66 15.38 1.35 -1.22
C GLY A 66 15.24 0.64 0.14
N ILE A 67 14.45 1.19 1.08
CA ILE A 67 14.12 0.50 2.35
C ILE A 67 12.75 -0.19 2.24
N ILE A 68 11.68 0.61 2.14
CA ILE A 68 10.32 0.16 1.81
C ILE A 68 9.93 0.75 0.45
N GLU A 69 10.11 2.07 0.29
CA GLU A 69 9.87 2.77 -0.97
C GLU A 69 10.74 2.20 -2.09
N HIS A 70 10.12 2.04 -3.26
CA HIS A 70 10.70 1.39 -4.42
C HIS A 70 10.10 1.92 -5.74
N ASP A 71 10.84 1.72 -6.82
CA ASP A 71 10.40 2.06 -8.17
C ASP A 71 9.15 1.30 -8.62
N GLY A 72 8.48 1.86 -9.61
CA GLY A 72 7.27 1.29 -10.18
C GLY A 72 6.06 1.39 -9.26
N SER A 73 6.03 2.32 -8.31
CA SER A 73 4.90 2.49 -7.39
C SER A 73 3.55 2.69 -8.12
N LEU A 74 2.45 2.16 -7.56
CA LEU A 74 1.12 2.18 -8.22
C LEU A 74 0.53 3.59 -8.43
N SER A 75 1.00 4.59 -7.68
CA SER A 75 0.44 5.96 -7.70
C SER A 75 1.48 7.05 -7.45
N ARG A 76 2.76 6.70 -7.39
CA ARG A 76 3.90 7.61 -7.13
C ARG A 76 4.89 7.49 -8.28
N ALA A 77 5.61 8.57 -8.57
CA ALA A 77 6.72 8.53 -9.51
C ALA A 77 7.93 7.84 -8.87
N ASP A 78 8.82 7.34 -9.70
CA ASP A 78 10.09 6.76 -9.25
C ASP A 78 11.03 7.89 -8.78
N ILE A 79 11.93 7.59 -7.81
CA ILE A 79 12.83 8.61 -7.22
C ILE A 79 13.70 9.31 -8.26
N TYR A 80 13.99 8.65 -9.37
CA TYR A 80 14.71 9.21 -10.52
C TYR A 80 14.11 10.56 -10.99
N PHE A 81 12.78 10.72 -10.89
CA PHE A 81 12.07 11.94 -11.29
C PHE A 81 11.93 12.98 -10.17
N GLY A 82 12.47 12.72 -8.98
CA GLY A 82 12.45 13.62 -7.82
C GLY A 82 11.41 13.24 -6.77
N ASP A 83 10.14 13.61 -6.98
CA ASP A 83 9.08 13.37 -5.98
C ASP A 83 8.52 11.94 -6.07
N ASN A 84 8.91 11.10 -5.12
CA ASN A 84 8.51 9.69 -5.00
C ASN A 84 7.44 9.41 -3.93
N HIS A 85 6.81 10.42 -3.34
CA HIS A 85 5.87 10.24 -2.23
C HIS A 85 4.50 10.85 -2.51
N SER A 86 4.44 11.98 -3.22
CA SER A 86 3.17 12.61 -3.58
C SER A 86 2.33 11.74 -4.50
N PHE A 87 1.02 11.76 -4.30
CA PHE A 87 0.09 11.13 -5.23
C PHE A 87 0.24 11.75 -6.64
N ASN A 88 0.48 10.89 -7.63
CA ASN A 88 0.59 11.25 -9.04
C ASN A 88 -0.63 10.71 -9.80
N SER A 89 -1.54 11.61 -10.19
CA SER A 89 -2.78 11.25 -10.87
C SER A 89 -2.53 10.55 -12.21
N THR A 90 -1.56 11.00 -12.99
CA THR A 90 -1.24 10.40 -14.30
C THR A 90 -0.85 8.92 -14.15
N ILE A 91 0.03 8.61 -13.17
CA ILE A 91 0.44 7.23 -12.89
C ILE A 91 -0.73 6.41 -12.34
N TRP A 92 -1.50 6.99 -11.40
CA TRP A 92 -2.64 6.27 -10.84
C TRP A 92 -3.71 5.98 -11.88
N GLU A 93 -3.98 6.91 -12.81
CA GLU A 93 -4.98 6.73 -13.86
C GLU A 93 -4.63 5.58 -14.81
N THR A 94 -3.35 5.36 -15.12
CA THR A 94 -2.95 4.19 -15.92
C THR A 94 -3.23 2.88 -15.18
N VAL A 95 -2.91 2.81 -13.88
CA VAL A 95 -3.22 1.65 -13.03
C VAL A 95 -4.73 1.45 -12.89
N ALA A 96 -5.46 2.52 -12.56
CA ALA A 96 -6.90 2.49 -12.32
C ALA A 96 -7.71 2.16 -13.59
N SER A 97 -7.14 2.36 -14.78
CA SER A 97 -7.76 1.98 -16.07
C SER A 97 -8.00 0.47 -16.19
N TYR A 98 -7.25 -0.36 -15.44
CA TYR A 98 -7.47 -1.81 -15.36
C TYR A 98 -8.67 -2.18 -14.46
N PHE A 99 -9.11 -1.29 -13.57
CA PHE A 99 -10.20 -1.55 -12.62
C PHE A 99 -11.54 -1.12 -13.22
N THR A 100 -11.96 -1.87 -14.25
CA THR A 100 -13.18 -1.60 -15.05
C THR A 100 -14.46 -2.12 -14.42
N GLU A 101 -14.36 -3.15 -13.59
CA GLU A 101 -15.49 -3.78 -12.90
C GLU A 101 -15.73 -3.15 -11.52
N ASP A 102 -16.89 -3.41 -10.92
CA ASP A 102 -17.23 -2.97 -9.56
C ASP A 102 -16.30 -3.56 -8.49
N THR A 103 -15.63 -4.67 -8.82
CA THR A 103 -14.63 -5.28 -7.93
C THR A 103 -13.34 -5.63 -8.65
N ILE A 104 -12.23 -5.59 -7.91
CA ILE A 104 -10.89 -5.93 -8.37
C ILE A 104 -10.58 -7.35 -7.92
N ASP A 105 -10.39 -8.26 -8.87
CA ASP A 105 -9.86 -9.60 -8.60
C ASP A 105 -8.33 -9.63 -8.65
N VAL A 106 -7.75 -10.73 -8.19
CA VAL A 106 -6.29 -10.92 -8.15
C VAL A 106 -5.65 -10.78 -9.54
N LYS A 107 -6.29 -11.30 -10.58
CA LYS A 107 -5.77 -11.24 -11.95
C LYS A 107 -5.72 -9.81 -12.47
N THR A 108 -6.72 -9.01 -12.13
CA THR A 108 -6.78 -7.59 -12.52
C THR A 108 -5.73 -6.78 -11.76
N ALA A 109 -5.58 -7.00 -10.46
CA ALA A 109 -4.50 -6.40 -9.67
C ALA A 109 -3.10 -6.76 -10.21
N ALA A 110 -2.87 -8.03 -10.53
CA ALA A 110 -1.61 -8.51 -11.09
C ALA A 110 -1.28 -7.89 -12.45
N ARG A 111 -2.27 -7.83 -13.37
CA ARG A 111 -2.11 -7.17 -14.67
C ARG A 111 -1.79 -5.67 -14.54
N ALA A 112 -2.51 -4.97 -13.67
CA ALA A 112 -2.26 -3.54 -13.42
C ALA A 112 -0.84 -3.30 -12.85
N ARG A 113 -0.42 -4.13 -11.89
CA ARG A 113 0.94 -4.10 -11.32
C ARG A 113 2.00 -4.36 -12.40
N ALA A 114 1.83 -5.41 -13.20
CA ALA A 114 2.78 -5.80 -14.24
C ALA A 114 2.94 -4.69 -15.30
N ALA A 115 1.82 -4.10 -15.74
CA ALA A 115 1.83 -2.97 -16.66
C ALA A 115 2.58 -1.76 -16.08
N ARG A 116 2.29 -1.39 -14.82
CA ARG A 116 2.99 -0.29 -14.15
C ARG A 116 4.50 -0.52 -14.06
N LEU A 117 4.92 -1.76 -13.77
CA LEU A 117 6.34 -2.12 -13.75
C LEU A 117 7.00 -1.99 -15.12
N ALA A 118 6.32 -2.44 -16.17
CA ALA A 118 6.81 -2.32 -17.55
C ALA A 118 6.94 -0.85 -17.97
N ASP A 119 5.96 -0.02 -17.63
CA ASP A 119 6.00 1.43 -17.89
C ASP A 119 7.15 2.09 -17.12
N ALA A 120 7.31 1.77 -15.83
CA ALA A 120 8.41 2.28 -15.00
C ALA A 120 9.78 1.97 -15.62
N ALA A 121 10.00 0.70 -15.96
CA ALA A 121 11.27 0.23 -16.52
C ALA A 121 11.57 0.82 -17.90
N LYS A 122 10.53 1.22 -18.64
CA LYS A 122 10.67 1.86 -19.94
C LYS A 122 11.01 3.36 -19.81
N GLU A 123 10.43 4.04 -18.83
CA GLU A 123 10.55 5.50 -18.67
C GLU A 123 11.74 5.91 -17.79
N ASN A 124 12.08 5.10 -16.78
CA ASN A 124 13.17 5.36 -15.85
C ASN A 124 14.43 4.59 -16.28
N PRO A 125 15.49 5.26 -16.79
CA PRO A 125 16.73 4.61 -17.20
C PRO A 125 17.55 4.04 -16.04
N GLU A 126 17.23 4.42 -14.80
CA GLU A 126 17.83 3.91 -13.56
C GLU A 126 16.91 2.95 -12.81
N PHE A 127 15.83 2.48 -13.48
CA PHE A 127 14.82 1.62 -12.87
C PHE A 127 15.46 0.44 -12.13
N ASN A 128 15.15 0.33 -10.85
CA ASN A 128 15.66 -0.72 -9.99
C ASN A 128 14.58 -1.21 -9.02
N LEU A 129 14.15 -2.45 -9.21
CA LEU A 129 13.26 -3.13 -8.30
C LEU A 129 13.97 -4.32 -7.65
N THR A 130 14.49 -4.11 -6.45
CA THR A 130 15.16 -5.16 -5.67
C THR A 130 14.20 -6.30 -5.30
N SER A 131 14.71 -7.46 -4.90
CA SER A 131 13.86 -8.57 -4.44
C SER A 131 12.98 -8.17 -3.23
N SER A 132 13.45 -7.27 -2.38
CA SER A 132 12.63 -6.71 -1.29
C SER A 132 11.54 -5.79 -1.83
N GLY A 133 11.86 -4.94 -2.81
CA GLY A 133 10.88 -4.07 -3.47
C GLY A 133 9.80 -4.88 -4.21
N VAL A 134 10.17 -5.97 -4.90
CA VAL A 134 9.19 -6.91 -5.49
C VAL A 134 8.23 -7.41 -4.41
N ASN A 135 8.77 -7.89 -3.28
CA ASN A 135 7.99 -8.41 -2.18
C ASN A 135 7.01 -7.37 -1.60
N PHE A 136 7.51 -6.17 -1.26
CA PHE A 136 6.66 -5.08 -0.75
C PHE A 136 5.57 -4.71 -1.73
N SER A 137 5.89 -4.59 -3.00
CA SER A 137 4.89 -4.18 -3.99
C SER A 137 3.74 -5.20 -4.19
N LEU A 138 4.03 -6.49 -3.99
CA LEU A 138 3.01 -7.53 -3.99
C LEU A 138 2.18 -7.49 -2.70
N ILE A 139 2.83 -7.24 -1.55
CA ILE A 139 2.15 -7.06 -0.25
C ILE A 139 1.22 -5.85 -0.29
N GLU A 140 1.62 -4.74 -0.89
CA GLU A 140 0.78 -3.55 -1.04
C GLU A 140 -0.50 -3.84 -1.83
N SER A 141 -0.38 -4.63 -2.91
CA SER A 141 -1.54 -5.07 -3.70
C SER A 141 -2.42 -6.03 -2.90
N ALA A 142 -1.81 -6.99 -2.21
CA ALA A 142 -2.52 -7.90 -1.32
C ALA A 142 -3.24 -7.18 -0.18
N LEU A 143 -2.66 -6.08 0.34
CA LEU A 143 -3.22 -5.32 1.46
C LEU A 143 -4.52 -4.63 1.04
N TYR A 144 -4.55 -3.87 -0.06
CA TYR A 144 -5.80 -3.23 -0.48
C TYR A 144 -6.86 -4.27 -0.88
N LEU A 145 -6.44 -5.39 -1.50
CA LEU A 145 -7.33 -6.50 -1.83
C LEU A 145 -7.95 -7.15 -0.59
N SER A 146 -7.23 -7.16 0.54
CA SER A 146 -7.69 -7.79 1.78
C SER A 146 -8.50 -6.86 2.66
N VAL A 147 -8.15 -5.56 2.69
CA VAL A 147 -8.83 -4.55 3.51
C VAL A 147 -10.19 -4.18 2.91
N PHE A 148 -10.26 -3.97 1.59
CA PHE A 148 -11.45 -3.47 0.92
C PHE A 148 -12.33 -4.58 0.34
N ASN A 149 -12.29 -5.75 0.95
CA ASN A 149 -12.84 -6.98 0.39
C ASN A 149 -14.36 -7.15 0.61
N ASN A 150 -14.96 -6.35 1.49
CA ASN A 150 -16.37 -6.42 1.87
C ASN A 150 -16.85 -7.85 2.22
N GLY A 151 -16.01 -8.63 2.91
CA GLY A 151 -16.29 -10.02 3.29
C GLY A 151 -16.01 -11.07 2.19
N SER A 152 -15.64 -10.65 0.98
CA SER A 152 -15.18 -11.55 -0.09
C SER A 152 -13.70 -11.91 0.10
N SER A 153 -13.33 -13.19 0.04
CA SER A 153 -11.90 -13.56 0.01
C SER A 153 -11.27 -13.41 -1.39
N ALA A 154 -12.08 -13.17 -2.43
CA ALA A 154 -11.65 -13.22 -3.82
C ALA A 154 -11.37 -11.84 -4.43
N THR A 155 -12.03 -10.80 -3.94
CA THR A 155 -12.09 -9.49 -4.60
C THR A 155 -12.12 -8.33 -3.61
N ALA A 156 -11.76 -7.13 -4.08
CA ALA A 156 -11.99 -5.87 -3.36
C ALA A 156 -12.94 -4.93 -4.11
N VAL A 157 -13.66 -4.08 -3.39
CA VAL A 157 -14.54 -3.07 -3.97
C VAL A 157 -13.72 -1.99 -4.66
N THR A 158 -13.92 -1.84 -5.97
CA THR A 158 -13.11 -0.95 -6.83
C THR A 158 -13.17 0.50 -6.35
N GLU A 159 -14.36 1.00 -6.01
CA GLU A 159 -14.56 2.38 -5.56
C GLU A 159 -13.78 2.67 -4.27
N TRP A 160 -13.78 1.75 -3.31
CA TRP A 160 -13.07 1.92 -2.05
C TRP A 160 -11.55 2.02 -2.24
N VAL A 161 -11.00 1.20 -3.13
CA VAL A 161 -9.58 1.26 -3.49
C VAL A 161 -9.26 2.61 -4.13
N LYS A 162 -10.10 3.08 -5.07
CA LYS A 162 -9.92 4.39 -5.74
C LYS A 162 -9.94 5.55 -4.74
N VAL A 163 -10.91 5.58 -3.83
CA VAL A 163 -11.00 6.61 -2.78
C VAL A 163 -9.76 6.62 -1.88
N MET A 164 -9.27 5.44 -1.46
CA MET A 164 -8.08 5.36 -0.62
C MET A 164 -6.83 5.93 -1.32
N PHE A 165 -6.64 5.64 -2.61
CA PHE A 165 -5.49 6.17 -3.35
C PHE A 165 -5.63 7.66 -3.68
N GLN A 166 -6.79 8.11 -4.14
CA GLN A 166 -7.00 9.46 -4.66
C GLN A 166 -7.23 10.51 -3.58
N HIS A 167 -7.85 10.12 -2.47
CA HIS A 167 -8.25 11.04 -1.40
C HIS A 167 -7.55 10.74 -0.09
N GLU A 168 -6.77 9.67 -0.01
CA GLU A 168 -6.10 9.23 1.21
C GLU A 168 -7.08 9.23 2.40
N ARG A 169 -8.28 8.70 2.17
CA ARG A 169 -9.38 8.58 3.14
C ARG A 169 -9.93 7.14 3.16
N LEU A 170 -10.36 6.67 4.33
CA LEU A 170 -11.17 5.46 4.44
C LEU A 170 -12.56 5.73 3.83
N PRO A 171 -13.08 4.86 2.93
CA PRO A 171 -14.27 5.13 2.13
C PRO A 171 -15.61 4.98 2.89
N PHE A 172 -15.71 5.57 4.09
CA PHE A 172 -16.91 5.47 4.94
C PHE A 172 -18.17 6.02 4.27
N GLU A 173 -18.07 7.11 3.49
CA GLU A 173 -19.19 7.69 2.74
C GLU A 173 -19.66 6.77 1.60
N GLU A 174 -18.75 5.95 1.08
CA GLU A 174 -18.97 4.94 0.03
C GLU A 174 -19.37 3.57 0.63
N GLY A 175 -19.67 3.53 1.93
CA GLY A 175 -20.19 2.34 2.61
C GLY A 175 -19.13 1.38 3.14
N PHE A 176 -17.85 1.73 3.12
CA PHE A 176 -16.83 0.94 3.81
C PHE A 176 -17.11 0.91 5.31
N THR A 177 -17.01 -0.28 5.89
CA THR A 177 -16.90 -0.47 7.33
C THR A 177 -15.60 -1.18 7.63
N ARG A 178 -14.96 -0.84 8.75
CA ARG A 178 -13.80 -1.57 9.26
C ARG A 178 -14.09 -3.08 9.22
N PRO A 179 -13.19 -3.93 8.68
CA PRO A 179 -13.41 -5.37 8.60
C PRO A 179 -13.79 -5.96 9.97
N GLU A 180 -14.87 -6.75 10.04
CA GLU A 180 -15.28 -7.42 11.28
C GLU A 180 -14.31 -8.55 11.65
N SER A 181 -13.87 -9.31 10.65
CA SER A 181 -12.83 -10.32 10.78
C SER A 181 -11.44 -9.69 10.69
N ILE A 182 -10.49 -10.25 11.43
CA ILE A 182 -9.09 -9.81 11.39
C ILE A 182 -8.55 -9.97 9.97
N VAL A 183 -7.95 -8.91 9.44
CA VAL A 183 -7.14 -8.97 8.22
C VAL A 183 -5.81 -9.63 8.61
N SER A 184 -5.79 -10.96 8.56
CA SER A 184 -4.69 -11.76 9.12
C SER A 184 -3.40 -11.66 8.29
N THR A 185 -2.25 -11.76 8.96
CA THR A 185 -0.94 -11.83 8.30
C THR A 185 -0.87 -13.00 7.32
N ALA A 186 -1.35 -14.17 7.73
CA ALA A 186 -1.40 -15.35 6.86
C ALA A 186 -2.28 -15.13 5.62
N GLY A 187 -3.42 -14.44 5.76
CA GLY A 187 -4.30 -14.09 4.65
C GLY A 187 -3.63 -13.14 3.66
N ILE A 188 -2.92 -12.12 4.14
CA ILE A 188 -2.16 -11.19 3.28
C ILE A 188 -1.07 -11.94 2.52
N LEU A 189 -0.29 -12.80 3.20
CA LEU A 189 0.78 -13.57 2.56
C LEU A 189 0.23 -14.58 1.53
N ALA A 190 -0.92 -15.19 1.81
CA ALA A 190 -1.60 -16.05 0.83
C ALA A 190 -2.05 -15.24 -0.39
N LYS A 191 -2.68 -14.07 -0.17
CA LYS A 191 -3.11 -13.17 -1.24
C LYS A 191 -1.92 -12.65 -2.06
N GLN A 192 -0.80 -12.33 -1.41
CA GLN A 192 0.45 -11.96 -2.06
C GLN A 192 0.94 -13.07 -2.99
N ALA A 193 0.92 -14.33 -2.55
CA ALA A 193 1.31 -15.47 -3.37
C ALA A 193 0.37 -15.65 -4.58
N GLU A 194 -0.94 -15.40 -4.41
CA GLU A 194 -1.90 -15.41 -5.52
C GLU A 194 -1.59 -14.32 -6.55
N VAL A 195 -1.31 -13.09 -6.11
CA VAL A 195 -0.91 -11.97 -7.00
C VAL A 195 0.38 -12.32 -7.73
N ALA A 196 1.39 -12.85 -7.02
CA ALA A 196 2.66 -13.26 -7.62
C ALA A 196 2.48 -14.34 -8.68
N ALA A 197 1.66 -15.36 -8.41
CA ALA A 197 1.38 -16.43 -9.36
C ALA A 197 0.61 -15.91 -10.60
N ALA A 198 -0.33 -14.98 -10.42
CA ALA A 198 -1.06 -14.37 -11.52
C ALA A 198 -0.17 -13.49 -12.41
N SER A 199 0.85 -12.84 -11.83
CA SER A 199 1.80 -12.00 -12.58
C SER A 199 2.70 -12.79 -13.55
N ILE A 200 2.89 -14.10 -13.35
CA ILE A 200 3.70 -14.95 -14.25
C ILE A 200 2.98 -15.20 -15.59
N GLY A 201 1.66 -15.05 -15.63
CA GLY A 201 0.84 -15.24 -16.83
C GLY A 201 0.17 -13.96 -17.36
N ALA A 202 0.53 -12.80 -16.82
CA ALA A 202 -0.06 -11.49 -17.12
C ALA A 202 0.70 -10.73 -18.21
#